data_AF-A0A363D2A5-F1
#
_entry.id   AF-A0A363D2A5-F1
#
_cell.length_a   1.000
_cell.length_b   1.000
_cell.length_c   1.000
_cell.angle_alpha   90.00
_cell.angle_beta   90.00
_cell.angle_gamma   90.00
#
_symmetry.space_group_name_H-M   'P 1'
#
loop_
_entity.id
_entity.type
_entity.pdbx_description
1 polymer ?
#
loop_
_entity_poly.entity_id
_entity_poly.type
_entity_poly.pdbx_seq_one_letter_code
_entity_poly.pdbx_strand_id
1 'polypeptide(L)'
;MDSFKNKSTNKIAQDIINCFKEGSKANIISIKNNKRKIMIRRYAEHVKKTPHLLLLEQSKIETQEWQIAYADVTLIKKNDEEDYKYIGFDIHFNLIEGIIYKRIFINFSFHALIRVIERCNIQELSTPDKVKKFLSSMIKPILLRCLSMYEDMYEELSIYKSDDTIEKNKIFEKRESYIITNNLFMPIVMEIGKNPSGKIAFGFTIKTVMPDTYNGAKKTIKEKERKHLKEKIFDYSYLLVPYAHLL
;
A
#
# COMPACT_ATOMS: atom_id res chain seq x y z
N MET A 1 17.74 -34.66 -3.25
CA MET A 1 16.92 -34.22 -2.10
C MET A 1 16.33 -32.87 -2.46
N ASP A 2 15.17 -32.84 -3.12
CA ASP A 2 14.38 -31.61 -3.30
C ASP A 2 13.01 -31.84 -2.66
N SER A 3 13.07 -31.79 -1.34
CA SER A 3 12.01 -32.06 -0.38
C SER A 3 10.91 -31.01 -0.45
N PHE A 4 9.66 -31.46 -0.57
CA PHE A 4 8.45 -30.74 -0.17
C PHE A 4 8.32 -29.30 -0.71
N LYS A 5 7.78 -29.15 -1.93
CA LYS A 5 7.00 -27.94 -2.27
C LYS A 5 5.99 -27.73 -1.14
N ASN A 6 6.16 -26.65 -0.38
CA ASN A 6 5.56 -26.43 0.93
C ASN A 6 4.05 -26.21 0.78
N LYS A 7 3.26 -27.29 0.78
CA LYS A 7 1.78 -27.25 0.63
C LYS A 7 1.12 -26.28 1.61
N SER A 8 1.75 -26.03 2.77
CA SER A 8 1.29 -25.06 3.77
C SER A 8 1.39 -23.61 3.28
N THR A 9 2.46 -23.21 2.61
CA THR A 9 2.65 -21.83 2.14
C THR A 9 1.64 -21.45 1.06
N ASN A 10 1.42 -22.34 0.08
CA ASN A 10 0.40 -22.15 -0.93
C ASN A 10 -1.00 -22.11 -0.31
N LYS A 11 -1.26 -22.94 0.72
CA LYS A 11 -2.51 -22.89 1.49
C LYS A 11 -2.68 -21.52 2.18
N ILE A 12 -1.65 -21.00 2.84
CA ILE A 12 -1.71 -19.68 3.49
C ILE A 12 -1.94 -18.56 2.47
N ALA A 13 -1.26 -18.58 1.33
CA ALA A 13 -1.49 -17.61 0.26
C ALA A 13 -2.92 -17.71 -0.28
N GLN A 14 -3.46 -18.94 -0.39
CA GLN A 14 -4.84 -19.18 -0.77
C GLN A 14 -5.84 -18.73 0.30
N ASP A 15 -5.52 -18.88 1.59
CA ASP A 15 -6.34 -18.41 2.71
C ASP A 15 -6.43 -16.88 2.70
N ILE A 16 -5.33 -16.18 2.40
CA ILE A 16 -5.31 -14.73 2.14
C ILE A 16 -6.24 -14.40 0.98
N ILE A 17 -6.08 -15.06 -0.18
CA ILE A 17 -6.94 -14.83 -1.35
C ILE A 17 -8.42 -15.08 -1.00
N ASN A 18 -8.74 -16.18 -0.32
CA ASN A 18 -10.11 -16.54 0.04
C ASN A 18 -10.75 -15.51 0.98
N CYS A 19 -9.98 -14.90 1.89
CA CYS A 19 -10.47 -13.80 2.73
C CYS A 19 -10.94 -12.58 1.92
N PHE A 20 -10.46 -12.41 0.70
CA PHE A 20 -10.73 -11.23 -0.14
C PHE A 20 -11.40 -11.54 -1.48
N LYS A 21 -11.71 -12.81 -1.77
CA LYS A 21 -12.36 -13.27 -3.02
C LYS A 21 -13.68 -12.55 -3.31
N GLU A 22 -14.36 -12.06 -2.28
CA GLU A 22 -15.65 -11.36 -2.41
C GLU A 22 -15.55 -9.81 -2.47
N GLY A 23 -14.36 -9.20 -2.61
CA GLY A 23 -14.21 -7.75 -2.81
C GLY A 23 -14.04 -7.37 -4.30
N SER A 24 -14.60 -6.29 -4.86
CA SER A 24 -15.30 -5.12 -4.32
C SER A 24 -16.69 -4.95 -4.97
N LYS A 25 -17.75 -4.86 -4.18
CA LYS A 25 -19.01 -4.23 -4.62
C LYS A 25 -18.92 -2.78 -4.19
N ALA A 26 -18.94 -1.85 -5.14
CA ALA A 26 -18.88 -0.42 -4.88
C ALA A 26 -20.02 -0.01 -3.93
N ASN A 27 -19.74 0.07 -2.63
CA ASN A 27 -20.70 0.52 -1.64
C ASN A 27 -20.44 2.00 -1.38
N ILE A 28 -21.27 2.83 -1.99
CA ILE A 28 -21.39 4.25 -1.66
C ILE A 28 -22.09 4.31 -0.31
N ILE A 29 -21.33 4.57 0.75
CA ILE A 29 -21.89 4.86 2.06
C ILE A 29 -22.27 6.34 2.07
N SER A 30 -23.55 6.65 1.85
CA SER A 30 -24.09 7.99 2.09
C SER A 30 -24.35 8.14 3.59
N ILE A 31 -23.75 9.15 4.24
CA ILE A 31 -23.96 9.41 5.66
C ILE A 31 -24.64 10.77 5.82
N LYS A 32 -25.85 10.75 6.41
CA LYS A 32 -26.55 11.93 6.92
C LYS A 32 -26.22 12.14 8.41
N ASN A 33 -25.99 13.40 8.80
CA ASN A 33 -25.91 13.97 10.15
C ASN A 33 -24.63 13.83 11.00
N ASN A 34 -24.38 14.91 11.76
CA ASN A 34 -23.06 15.42 12.11
C ASN A 34 -22.72 15.28 13.61
N LYS A 35 -21.70 14.48 13.92
CA LYS A 35 -20.74 14.60 15.05
C LYS A 35 -19.45 13.88 14.60
N ARG A 36 -18.46 14.62 14.07
CA ARG A 36 -17.19 14.12 13.47
C ARG A 36 -16.55 12.92 14.16
N LYS A 37 -16.49 12.95 15.50
CA LYS A 37 -15.97 11.87 16.36
C LYS A 37 -16.76 10.56 16.28
N ILE A 38 -18.09 10.63 16.26
CA ILE A 38 -18.96 9.44 16.19
C ILE A 38 -18.88 8.83 14.80
N MET A 39 -18.83 9.67 13.76
CA MET A 39 -18.74 9.22 12.37
C MET A 39 -17.44 8.44 12.11
N ILE A 40 -16.28 9.00 12.46
CA ILE A 40 -15.01 8.33 12.18
C ILE A 40 -14.80 7.08 13.04
N ARG A 41 -15.32 7.06 14.28
CA ARG A 41 -15.37 5.82 15.06
C ARG A 41 -16.22 4.76 14.38
N ARG A 42 -17.44 5.11 13.94
CA ARG A 42 -18.31 4.19 13.19
C ARG A 42 -17.66 3.73 11.88
N TYR A 43 -16.95 4.61 11.20
CA TYR A 43 -16.26 4.28 9.96
C TYR A 43 -15.04 3.38 10.20
N ALA A 44 -14.24 3.64 11.23
CA ALA A 44 -13.15 2.76 11.64
C ALA A 44 -13.67 1.39 12.10
N GLU A 45 -14.79 1.35 12.83
CA GLU A 45 -15.48 0.11 13.18
C GLU A 45 -16.00 -0.63 11.94
N HIS A 46 -16.54 0.10 10.96
CA HIS A 46 -16.95 -0.47 9.68
C HIS A 46 -15.76 -1.07 8.93
N VAL A 47 -14.66 -0.32 8.76
CA VAL A 47 -13.40 -0.80 8.15
C VAL A 47 -12.90 -2.08 8.83
N LYS A 48 -12.91 -2.12 10.17
CA LYS A 48 -12.51 -3.32 10.92
C LYS A 48 -13.41 -4.53 10.59
N LYS A 49 -14.73 -4.32 10.49
CA LYS A 49 -15.73 -5.37 10.21
C LYS A 49 -15.80 -5.79 8.74
N THR A 50 -15.45 -4.91 7.80
CA THR A 50 -15.55 -5.18 6.36
C THR A 50 -14.37 -6.01 5.88
N PRO A 51 -14.57 -7.22 5.33
CA PRO A 51 -13.49 -8.16 5.06
C PRO A 51 -12.35 -7.61 4.19
N HIS A 52 -12.65 -6.89 3.12
CA HIS A 52 -11.66 -6.35 2.16
C HIS A 52 -11.02 -5.03 2.57
N LEU A 53 -11.39 -4.46 3.72
CA LEU A 53 -10.79 -3.21 4.20
C LEU A 53 -9.77 -3.49 5.31
N LEU A 54 -8.61 -2.84 5.17
CA LEU A 54 -7.52 -2.83 6.15
C LEU A 54 -7.40 -1.44 6.76
N LEU A 55 -7.54 -1.34 8.09
CA LEU A 55 -7.19 -0.13 8.80
C LEU A 55 -5.65 -0.03 8.90
N LEU A 56 -5.08 1.06 8.39
CA LEU A 56 -3.62 1.30 8.41
C LEU A 56 -3.21 2.25 9.52
N GLU A 57 -3.93 3.35 9.70
CA GLU A 57 -3.72 4.29 10.80
C GLU A 57 -5.00 5.07 11.11
N GLN A 58 -5.14 5.42 12.38
CA GLN A 58 -6.14 6.37 12.86
C GLN A 58 -5.42 7.37 13.76
N SER A 59 -5.58 8.66 13.50
CA SER A 59 -5.05 9.70 14.38
C SER A 59 -6.19 10.57 14.91
N LYS A 60 -5.99 11.04 16.14
CA LYS A 60 -6.71 12.18 16.69
C LYS A 60 -5.67 13.27 16.80
N ILE A 61 -5.58 14.17 15.83
CA ILE A 61 -4.69 15.32 15.97
C ILE A 61 -5.23 16.15 17.15
N GLU A 62 -4.32 16.78 17.88
CA GLU A 62 -4.59 17.72 18.98
C GLU A 62 -5.62 18.81 18.61
N THR A 63 -5.93 18.97 17.32
CA THR A 63 -6.88 19.90 16.68
C THR A 63 -8.33 19.41 16.56
N GLN A 64 -8.73 18.30 17.21
CA GLN A 64 -10.06 17.66 17.07
C GLN A 64 -10.37 17.05 15.69
N GLU A 65 -9.41 17.07 14.78
CA GLU A 65 -9.52 16.42 13.48
C GLU A 65 -9.20 14.94 13.61
N TRP A 66 -10.21 14.12 13.31
CA TRP A 66 -10.05 12.68 13.22
C TRP A 66 -9.65 12.34 11.79
N GLN A 67 -8.62 11.53 11.64
CA GLN A 67 -8.12 11.10 10.32
C GLN A 67 -8.03 9.59 10.28
N ILE A 68 -8.32 9.02 9.11
CA ILE A 68 -8.26 7.58 8.88
C ILE A 68 -7.57 7.28 7.54
N ALA A 69 -6.63 6.35 7.60
CA ALA A 69 -5.98 5.75 6.45
C ALA A 69 -6.39 4.28 6.40
N TYR A 70 -6.93 3.84 5.28
CA TYR A 70 -7.34 2.46 5.07
C TYR A 70 -6.98 1.98 3.66
N ALA A 71 -6.82 0.69 3.49
CA ALA A 71 -6.62 0.05 2.19
C ALA A 71 -7.83 -0.79 1.82
N ASP A 72 -8.29 -0.66 0.58
CA ASP A 72 -9.18 -1.61 -0.08
C ASP A 72 -8.32 -2.66 -0.80
N VAL A 73 -8.50 -3.92 -0.42
CA VAL A 73 -7.77 -5.05 -0.99
C VAL A 73 -8.50 -5.53 -2.24
N THR A 74 -7.84 -5.40 -3.39
CA THR A 74 -8.35 -5.84 -4.70
C THR A 74 -7.48 -6.96 -5.25
N LEU A 75 -8.11 -8.07 -5.65
CA LEU A 75 -7.42 -9.15 -6.35
C LEU A 75 -7.39 -8.89 -7.85
N ILE A 76 -6.20 -8.95 -8.47
CA ILE A 76 -6.04 -8.68 -9.91
C ILE A 76 -5.75 -9.97 -10.66
N LYS A 77 -6.63 -10.33 -11.60
CA LYS A 77 -6.42 -11.41 -12.57
C LYS A 77 -5.78 -10.87 -13.85
N LYS A 78 -4.98 -11.70 -14.52
CA LYS A 78 -4.63 -11.48 -15.93
C LYS A 78 -5.71 -12.15 -16.78
N ASN A 79 -6.09 -11.55 -17.91
CA ASN A 79 -6.98 -12.22 -18.86
C ASN A 79 -6.36 -13.59 -19.22
N ASP A 80 -7.20 -14.63 -19.17
CA ASP A 80 -6.90 -16.04 -19.45
C ASP A 80 -6.24 -16.91 -18.34
N GLU A 81 -6.09 -16.41 -17.11
CA GLU A 81 -5.64 -17.23 -15.97
C GLU A 81 -6.82 -17.56 -15.02
N GLU A 82 -6.95 -18.83 -14.61
CA GLU A 82 -7.93 -19.24 -13.57
C GLU A 82 -7.56 -18.62 -12.20
N ASP A 83 -6.26 -18.39 -11.97
CA ASP A 83 -5.67 -17.88 -10.73
C ASP A 83 -5.36 -16.36 -10.76
N TYR A 84 -5.28 -15.74 -9.58
CA TYR A 84 -4.94 -14.31 -9.43
C TYR A 84 -3.41 -14.11 -9.46
N LYS A 85 -2.96 -13.07 -10.17
CA LYS A 85 -1.52 -12.79 -10.34
C LYS A 85 -0.97 -11.80 -9.32
N TYR A 86 -1.79 -10.87 -8.87
CA TYR A 86 -1.41 -9.84 -7.91
C TYR A 86 -2.46 -9.65 -6.81
N ILE A 87 -1.98 -9.26 -5.64
CA ILE A 87 -2.81 -8.62 -4.61
C ILE A 87 -2.50 -7.13 -4.65
N GLY A 88 -3.52 -6.34 -4.95
CA GLY A 88 -3.48 -4.88 -4.97
C GLY A 88 -4.10 -4.30 -3.70
N PHE A 89 -3.56 -3.17 -3.26
CA PHE A 89 -4.04 -2.40 -2.12
C PHE A 89 -4.29 -0.97 -2.63
N ASP A 90 -5.56 -0.59 -2.83
CA ASP A 90 -5.95 0.78 -3.12
C ASP A 90 -6.10 1.53 -1.79
N ILE A 91 -5.16 2.42 -1.50
CA ILE A 91 -5.05 3.09 -0.22
C ILE A 91 -5.74 4.43 -0.31
N HIS A 92 -6.73 4.60 0.56
CA HIS A 92 -7.60 5.74 0.61
C HIS A 92 -7.28 6.58 1.85
N PHE A 93 -7.09 7.87 1.64
CA PHE A 93 -6.89 8.85 2.71
C PHE A 93 -8.13 9.73 2.85
N ASN A 94 -8.70 9.71 4.05
CA ASN A 94 -9.86 10.51 4.41
C ASN A 94 -9.44 11.50 5.51
N LEU A 95 -9.18 12.74 5.09
CA LEU A 95 -8.76 13.84 5.95
C LEU A 95 -9.96 14.64 6.48
N ILE A 96 -11.04 14.70 5.70
CA ILE A 96 -12.32 15.37 6.03
C ILE A 96 -13.47 14.47 5.56
N GLU A 97 -14.48 14.36 6.42
CA GLU A 97 -15.66 13.49 6.35
C GLU A 97 -16.04 12.99 4.95
N GLY A 98 -15.57 11.80 4.61
CA GLY A 98 -16.06 11.03 3.45
C GLY A 98 -15.44 11.44 2.12
N ILE A 99 -14.55 12.43 2.11
CA ILE A 99 -13.81 12.86 0.93
C ILE A 99 -12.53 12.03 0.85
N ILE A 100 -12.35 11.34 -0.28
CA ILE A 100 -11.09 10.65 -0.60
C ILE A 100 -10.16 11.66 -1.26
N TYR A 101 -9.07 12.00 -0.57
CA TYR A 101 -8.14 13.04 -1.01
C TYR A 101 -7.05 12.52 -1.94
N LYS A 102 -6.62 11.28 -1.74
CA LYS A 102 -5.56 10.65 -2.53
C LYS A 102 -5.78 9.14 -2.64
N ARG A 103 -5.34 8.57 -3.76
CA ARG A 103 -5.27 7.12 -3.99
C ARG A 103 -3.84 6.69 -4.27
N ILE A 104 -3.35 5.77 -3.47
CA ILE A 104 -2.05 5.12 -3.64
C ILE A 104 -2.32 3.65 -3.90
N PHE A 105 -1.85 3.14 -5.02
CA PHE A 105 -2.05 1.74 -5.37
C PHE A 105 -0.76 0.97 -5.15
N ILE A 106 -0.74 0.04 -4.20
CA ILE A 106 0.41 -0.85 -3.95
C ILE A 106 0.06 -2.24 -4.44
N ASN A 107 0.91 -2.86 -5.26
CA ASN A 107 0.69 -4.23 -5.73
C ASN A 107 1.85 -5.16 -5.39
N PHE A 108 1.48 -6.32 -4.84
CA PHE A 108 2.35 -7.48 -4.63
C PHE A 108 2.08 -8.52 -5.70
N SER A 109 3.14 -9.02 -6.34
CA SER A 109 3.01 -10.27 -7.09
C SER A 109 2.67 -11.42 -6.13
N PHE A 110 1.92 -12.41 -6.60
CA PHE A 110 1.63 -13.60 -5.80
C PHE A 110 2.91 -14.29 -5.31
N HIS A 111 3.93 -14.33 -6.16
CA HIS A 111 5.26 -14.82 -5.81
C HIS A 111 5.90 -14.01 -4.69
N ALA A 112 5.83 -12.68 -4.74
CA ALA A 112 6.34 -11.82 -3.68
C ALA A 112 5.61 -12.08 -2.36
N LEU A 113 4.29 -12.27 -2.37
CA LEU A 113 3.51 -12.60 -1.18
C LEU A 113 3.92 -13.95 -0.57
N ILE A 114 4.00 -15.01 -1.38
CA ILE A 114 4.49 -16.33 -0.96
C ILE A 114 5.86 -16.19 -0.29
N ARG A 115 6.76 -15.45 -0.93
CA ARG A 115 8.11 -15.18 -0.43
C ARG A 115 8.16 -14.40 0.88
N VAL A 116 7.17 -13.55 1.18
CA VAL A 116 7.02 -12.94 2.51
C VAL A 116 6.59 -13.99 3.52
N ILE A 117 5.55 -14.78 3.20
CA ILE A 117 4.99 -15.80 4.10
C ILE A 117 6.08 -16.81 4.53
N GLU A 118 6.84 -17.32 3.56
CA GLU A 118 7.93 -18.27 3.81
C GLU A 118 8.98 -17.70 4.76
N ARG A 119 9.43 -16.46 4.50
CA ARG A 119 10.59 -15.89 5.20
C ARG A 119 10.26 -15.23 6.52
N CYS A 120 9.02 -14.77 6.69
CA CYS A 120 8.49 -14.36 7.99
C CYS A 120 8.15 -15.58 8.88
N ASN A 121 8.35 -16.81 8.40
CA ASN A 121 8.01 -18.06 9.09
C ASN A 121 6.57 -18.06 9.62
N ILE A 122 5.63 -17.61 8.78
CA ILE A 122 4.22 -17.54 9.18
C ILE A 122 3.67 -18.95 9.18
N GLN A 123 3.42 -19.47 10.37
CA GLN A 123 2.96 -20.84 10.53
C GLN A 123 1.46 -20.99 10.23
N GLU A 124 0.66 -19.95 10.49
CA GLU A 124 -0.78 -20.03 10.29
C GLU A 124 -1.47 -18.66 10.18
N LEU A 125 -2.37 -18.51 9.20
CA LEU A 125 -3.32 -17.41 9.08
C LEU A 125 -4.76 -17.94 9.05
N SER A 126 -5.14 -18.74 10.06
CA SER A 126 -6.41 -19.49 10.12
C SER A 126 -7.68 -18.67 10.26
N THR A 127 -7.57 -17.35 10.43
CA THR A 127 -8.74 -16.47 10.59
C THR A 127 -8.56 -15.18 9.78
N PRO A 128 -9.65 -14.59 9.28
CA PRO A 128 -9.60 -13.29 8.60
C PRO A 128 -8.91 -12.20 9.43
N ASP A 129 -9.09 -12.18 10.75
CA ASP A 129 -8.43 -11.22 11.64
C ASP A 129 -6.90 -11.39 11.68
N LYS A 130 -6.40 -12.64 11.69
CA LYS A 130 -4.96 -12.92 11.60
C LYS A 130 -4.42 -12.43 10.24
N VAL A 131 -5.13 -12.70 9.15
CA VAL A 131 -4.77 -12.22 7.80
C VAL A 131 -4.70 -10.69 7.76
N LYS A 132 -5.74 -10.01 8.26
CA LYS A 132 -5.79 -8.54 8.30
C LYS A 132 -4.64 -7.95 9.13
N LYS A 133 -4.38 -8.48 10.32
CA LYS A 133 -3.28 -8.02 11.18
C LYS A 133 -1.93 -8.18 10.48
N PHE A 134 -1.70 -9.34 9.86
CA PHE A 134 -0.50 -9.61 9.10
C PHE A 134 -0.33 -8.60 7.94
N LEU A 135 -1.35 -8.44 7.09
CA LEU A 135 -1.29 -7.51 5.97
C LEU A 135 -1.13 -6.07 6.43
N SER A 136 -1.87 -5.59 7.45
CA SER A 136 -1.68 -4.25 8.00
C SER A 136 -0.26 -4.02 8.52
N SER A 137 0.35 -5.02 9.18
CA SER A 137 1.73 -4.93 9.69
C SER A 137 2.78 -4.81 8.58
N MET A 138 2.50 -5.37 7.41
CA MET A 138 3.37 -5.32 6.24
C MET A 138 3.14 -4.05 5.41
N ILE A 139 1.87 -3.70 5.16
CA ILE A 139 1.48 -2.62 4.25
C ILE A 139 1.81 -1.25 4.83
N LYS A 140 1.68 -1.03 6.14
CA LYS A 140 1.97 0.27 6.73
C LYS A 140 3.44 0.71 6.50
N PRO A 141 4.47 -0.09 6.84
CA PRO A 141 5.86 0.26 6.53
C PRO A 141 6.09 0.55 5.04
N ILE A 142 5.52 -0.28 4.16
CA ILE A 142 5.65 -0.12 2.71
C ILE A 142 5.05 1.21 2.27
N LEU A 143 3.84 1.53 2.75
CA LEU A 143 3.18 2.79 2.47
C LEU A 143 4.02 3.99 2.93
N LEU A 144 4.62 3.95 4.11
CA LEU A 144 5.50 5.03 4.58
C LEU A 144 6.68 5.25 3.63
N ARG A 145 7.24 4.18 3.07
CA ARG A 145 8.28 4.30 2.04
C ARG A 145 7.74 4.87 0.73
N CYS A 146 6.56 4.43 0.29
CA CYS A 146 5.90 4.98 -0.90
C CYS A 146 5.60 6.49 -0.75
N LEU A 147 5.14 6.91 0.44
CA LEU A 147 4.90 8.33 0.74
C LEU A 147 6.19 9.14 0.74
N SER A 148 7.29 8.61 1.28
CA SER A 148 8.61 9.24 1.18
C SER A 148 9.11 9.34 -0.27
N MET A 149 8.90 8.31 -1.09
CA MET A 149 9.21 8.42 -2.54
C MET A 149 8.39 9.50 -3.23
N TYR A 150 7.12 9.63 -2.83
CA TYR A 150 6.24 10.66 -3.38
C TYR A 150 6.63 12.07 -2.88
N GLU A 151 7.04 12.20 -1.62
CA GLU A 151 7.59 13.41 -1.03
C GLU A 151 8.79 13.91 -1.84
N ASP A 152 9.77 13.03 -2.10
CA ASP A 152 10.95 13.35 -2.91
C ASP A 152 10.55 13.87 -4.31
N MET A 153 9.66 13.17 -4.99
CA MET A 153 9.17 13.58 -6.30
C MET A 153 8.42 14.92 -6.23
N TYR A 154 7.62 15.13 -5.18
CA TYR A 154 6.86 16.36 -4.99
C TYR A 154 7.76 17.56 -4.70
N GLU A 155 8.80 17.38 -3.89
CA GLU A 155 9.83 18.39 -3.64
C GLU A 155 10.57 18.75 -4.92
N GLU A 156 11.00 17.75 -5.70
CA GLU A 156 11.61 17.97 -7.02
C GLU A 156 10.68 18.78 -7.94
N LEU A 157 9.40 18.39 -8.05
CA LEU A 157 8.39 19.12 -8.85
C LEU A 157 8.22 20.57 -8.42
N SER A 158 8.27 20.85 -7.11
CA SER A 158 8.08 22.20 -6.57
C SER A 158 9.20 23.18 -6.94
N ILE A 159 10.37 22.66 -7.31
CA ILE A 159 11.53 23.45 -7.74
C ILE A 159 11.37 23.87 -9.21
N TYR A 160 10.67 23.10 -10.04
CA TYR A 160 10.45 23.40 -11.44
C TYR A 160 9.35 24.44 -11.65
N LYS A 161 9.76 25.70 -11.79
CA LYS A 161 8.89 26.84 -12.10
C LYS A 161 8.59 27.01 -13.59
N SER A 162 9.27 26.29 -14.49
CA SER A 162 9.16 26.46 -15.94
C SER A 162 8.31 25.39 -16.60
N ASP A 163 7.64 25.77 -17.70
CA ASP A 163 6.94 24.87 -18.62
C ASP A 163 7.88 24.00 -19.47
N ASP A 164 9.07 23.69 -18.95
CA ASP A 164 10.02 22.84 -19.65
C ASP A 164 9.57 21.38 -19.55
N THR A 165 8.79 20.97 -20.56
CA THR A 165 8.17 19.65 -20.68
C THR A 165 9.18 18.50 -20.63
N ILE A 166 10.45 18.72 -21.03
CA ILE A 166 11.47 17.68 -21.07
C ILE A 166 11.93 17.30 -19.66
N GLU A 167 12.18 18.29 -18.78
CA GLU A 167 12.59 18.03 -17.40
C GLU A 167 11.44 17.51 -16.55
N LYS A 168 10.21 18.00 -16.78
CA LYS A 168 9.00 17.42 -16.16
C LYS A 168 8.84 15.94 -16.51
N ASN A 169 9.07 15.55 -17.76
CA ASN A 169 8.96 14.16 -18.18
C ASN A 169 9.99 13.24 -17.50
N LYS A 170 11.21 13.73 -17.20
CA LYS A 170 12.22 12.98 -16.44
C LYS A 170 11.79 12.71 -15.00
N ILE A 171 11.09 13.64 -14.35
CA ILE A 171 10.59 13.47 -12.98
C ILE A 171 9.56 12.34 -12.90
N PHE A 172 8.77 12.19 -13.97
CA PHE A 172 7.75 11.16 -14.14
C PHE A 172 8.31 9.82 -14.65
N GLU A 173 9.62 9.70 -14.88
CA GLU A 173 10.24 8.41 -15.16
C GLU A 173 10.08 7.46 -13.97
N LYS A 174 10.18 6.16 -14.28
CA LYS A 174 10.08 5.07 -13.32
C LYS A 174 11.10 5.26 -12.19
N ARG A 175 10.61 5.46 -10.95
CA ARG A 175 11.46 5.62 -9.76
C ARG A 175 11.62 4.30 -9.02
N GLU A 176 12.84 4.03 -8.56
CA GLU A 176 13.16 2.77 -7.88
C GLU A 176 13.73 3.01 -6.49
N SER A 177 13.15 2.31 -5.51
CA SER A 177 13.55 2.36 -4.12
C SER A 177 13.48 0.96 -3.50
N TYR A 178 13.62 0.88 -2.19
CA TYR A 178 13.44 -0.35 -1.45
C TYR A 178 12.99 -0.06 -0.03
N ILE A 179 12.41 -1.08 0.61
CA ILE A 179 12.20 -1.11 2.05
C ILE A 179 12.76 -2.42 2.62
N ILE A 180 13.39 -2.31 3.78
CA ILE A 180 13.71 -3.42 4.66
C ILE A 180 12.72 -3.41 5.81
N THR A 181 11.95 -4.49 5.94
CA THR A 181 11.06 -4.76 7.08
C THR A 181 11.12 -6.25 7.38
N ASN A 182 11.13 -6.65 8.66
CA ASN A 182 11.26 -8.05 9.08
C ASN A 182 12.46 -8.78 8.44
N ASN A 183 13.62 -8.12 8.32
CA ASN A 183 14.82 -8.63 7.61
C ASN A 183 14.59 -9.00 6.13
N LEU A 184 13.52 -8.48 5.53
CA LEU A 184 13.17 -8.66 4.13
C LEU A 184 13.43 -7.38 3.37
N PHE A 185 14.27 -7.47 2.36
CA PHE A 185 14.45 -6.46 1.34
C PHE A 185 13.36 -6.60 0.28
N MET A 186 12.61 -5.53 0.08
CA MET A 186 11.53 -5.41 -0.89
C MET A 186 11.84 -4.20 -1.81
N PRO A 187 12.30 -4.41 -3.05
CA PRO A 187 12.42 -3.34 -4.02
C PRO A 187 11.02 -2.83 -4.39
N ILE A 188 10.91 -1.51 -4.50
CA ILE A 188 9.68 -0.79 -4.83
C ILE A 188 9.93 0.01 -6.10
N VAL A 189 9.07 -0.20 -7.08
CA VAL A 189 9.00 0.62 -8.30
C VAL A 189 7.80 1.53 -8.20
N MET A 190 7.98 2.83 -8.44
CA MET A 190 6.91 3.81 -8.53
C MET A 190 6.67 4.22 -9.98
N GLU A 191 5.40 4.21 -10.38
CA GLU A 191 4.90 4.61 -11.70
C GLU A 191 3.59 5.39 -11.50
N ILE A 192 3.27 6.33 -12.40
CA ILE A 192 1.97 7.01 -12.39
C ILE A 192 1.11 6.38 -13.48
N GLY A 193 -0.11 5.97 -13.11
CA GLY A 193 -1.01 5.29 -14.04
C GLY A 193 -2.44 5.24 -13.54
N LYS A 194 -3.19 4.24 -14.00
CA LYS A 194 -4.55 3.99 -13.54
C LYS A 194 -4.59 2.75 -12.64
N ASN A 195 -5.35 2.83 -11.55
CA ASN A 195 -5.67 1.67 -10.72
C ASN A 195 -6.64 0.72 -11.46
N PRO A 196 -6.94 -0.48 -10.92
CA PRO A 196 -7.90 -1.41 -11.54
C PRO A 196 -9.31 -0.84 -11.75
N SER A 197 -9.68 0.23 -11.03
CA SER A 197 -10.95 0.95 -11.21
C SER A 197 -10.88 2.08 -12.25
N GLY A 198 -9.78 2.18 -13.01
CA GLY A 198 -9.58 3.22 -14.04
C GLY A 198 -9.32 4.63 -13.49
N LYS A 199 -9.13 4.78 -12.18
CA LYS A 199 -8.83 6.07 -11.52
C LYS A 199 -7.33 6.32 -11.53
N ILE A 200 -6.92 7.56 -11.73
CA ILE A 200 -5.50 7.92 -11.70
C ILE A 200 -4.96 7.70 -10.28
N ALA A 201 -3.81 7.03 -10.17
CA ALA A 201 -3.17 6.69 -8.91
C ALA A 201 -1.64 6.63 -9.07
N PHE A 202 -0.95 6.86 -7.95
CA PHE A 202 0.47 6.52 -7.84
C PHE A 202 0.57 5.01 -7.59
N GLY A 203 1.11 4.29 -8.57
CA GLY A 203 1.30 2.85 -8.55
C GLY A 203 2.67 2.47 -7.99
N PHE A 204 2.69 1.58 -6.99
CA PHE A 204 3.91 1.10 -6.35
C PHE A 204 3.97 -0.42 -6.41
N THR A 205 4.87 -0.95 -7.24
CA THR A 205 5.01 -2.39 -7.47
C THR A 205 6.15 -3.01 -6.69
N ILE A 206 5.83 -4.07 -5.96
CA ILE A 206 6.79 -4.97 -5.30
C ILE A 206 6.81 -6.29 -6.06
N LYS A 207 7.82 -6.46 -6.92
CA LYS A 207 7.94 -7.62 -7.82
C LYS A 207 8.57 -8.83 -7.16
N THR A 208 9.56 -8.59 -6.29
CA THR A 208 10.36 -9.62 -5.64
C THR A 208 10.57 -9.28 -4.16
N VAL A 209 10.91 -10.28 -3.37
CA VAL A 209 11.26 -10.17 -1.96
C VAL A 209 12.48 -11.06 -1.74
N MET A 210 13.46 -10.57 -1.00
CA MET A 210 14.68 -11.31 -0.66
C MET A 210 15.09 -11.02 0.79
N PRO A 211 15.88 -11.90 1.44
CA PRO A 211 16.53 -11.53 2.70
C PRO A 211 17.42 -10.30 2.49
N ASP A 212 17.48 -9.40 3.46
CA ASP A 212 18.42 -8.27 3.46
C ASP A 212 19.89 -8.72 3.44
N THR A 213 20.16 -9.96 3.86
CA THR A 213 21.47 -10.58 3.82
C THR A 213 21.92 -11.05 2.43
N TYR A 214 21.01 -11.10 1.45
CA TYR A 214 21.32 -11.51 0.07
C TYR A 214 22.31 -10.52 -0.58
N ASN A 215 23.28 -11.02 -1.35
CA ASN A 215 24.35 -10.16 -1.90
C ASN A 215 23.83 -9.00 -2.75
N GLY A 216 22.80 -9.23 -3.58
CA GLY A 216 22.16 -8.16 -4.35
C GLY A 216 21.46 -7.12 -3.47
N ALA A 217 20.85 -7.55 -2.35
CA ALA A 217 20.24 -6.64 -1.38
C ALA A 217 21.33 -5.82 -0.68
N LYS A 218 22.37 -6.49 -0.13
CA LYS A 218 23.50 -5.83 0.54
C LYS A 218 24.16 -4.78 -0.35
N LYS A 219 24.38 -5.10 -1.64
CA LYS A 219 24.95 -4.15 -2.61
C LYS A 219 24.05 -2.91 -2.74
N THR A 220 22.76 -3.12 -2.98
CA THR A 220 21.79 -2.01 -3.11
C THR A 220 21.67 -1.17 -1.84
N ILE A 221 21.72 -1.81 -0.66
CA ILE A 221 21.65 -1.14 0.65
C ILE A 221 22.87 -0.24 0.87
N LYS A 222 24.06 -0.68 0.44
CA LYS A 222 25.29 0.11 0.54
C LYS A 222 25.33 1.28 -0.44
N GLU A 223 24.79 1.10 -1.64
CA GLU A 223 24.81 2.10 -2.71
C GLU A 223 23.77 3.21 -2.52
N LYS A 224 22.68 2.95 -1.78
CA LYS A 224 21.58 3.89 -1.60
C LYS A 224 21.42 4.26 -0.13
N GLU A 225 21.71 5.51 0.19
CA GLU A 225 21.39 6.06 1.51
C GLU A 225 19.88 6.01 1.78
N ARG A 226 19.55 5.63 3.02
CA ARG A 226 18.16 5.64 3.49
C ARG A 226 17.88 7.00 4.10
N LYS A 227 17.03 7.80 3.44
CA LYS A 227 16.35 8.91 4.12
C LYS A 227 15.57 8.36 5.32
N HIS A 228 15.57 9.12 6.41
CA HIS A 228 14.79 8.79 7.59
C HIS A 228 13.30 8.81 7.22
N LEU A 229 12.62 7.68 7.40
CA LEU A 229 11.18 7.61 7.19
C LEU A 229 10.47 8.26 8.37
N LYS A 230 9.45 9.07 8.10
CA LYS A 230 8.50 9.48 9.14
C LYS A 230 7.76 8.24 9.67
N GLU A 231 7.41 8.26 10.94
CA GLU A 231 6.83 7.09 11.64
C GLU A 231 5.32 6.97 11.46
N LYS A 232 4.64 8.10 11.24
CA LYS A 232 3.18 8.16 11.09
C LYS A 232 2.80 8.53 9.67
N ILE A 233 1.73 7.91 9.18
CA ILE A 233 1.19 8.18 7.85
C ILE A 233 0.79 9.66 7.72
N PHE A 234 0.18 10.22 8.77
CA PHE A 234 -0.34 11.59 8.74
C PHE A 234 0.73 12.67 8.88
N ASP A 235 1.99 12.33 9.14
CA ASP A 235 3.11 13.27 9.05
C ASP A 235 3.43 13.64 7.57
N TYR A 236 2.81 12.92 6.62
CA TYR A 236 2.80 13.25 5.18
C TYR A 236 1.49 13.92 4.74
N SER A 237 0.65 14.41 5.67
CA SER A 237 -0.71 14.91 5.37
C SER A 237 -0.79 15.96 4.26
N TYR A 238 0.22 16.82 4.11
CA TYR A 238 0.28 17.81 3.02
C TYR A 238 0.39 17.17 1.62
N LEU A 239 0.99 15.98 1.49
CA LEU A 239 1.04 15.22 0.24
C LEU A 239 -0.30 14.52 -0.07
N LEU A 240 -1.10 14.30 0.97
CA LEU A 240 -2.37 13.59 0.87
C LEU A 240 -3.49 14.49 0.33
N VAL A 241 -3.32 15.81 0.32
CA VAL A 241 -4.26 16.76 -0.29
C VAL A 241 -4.06 16.77 -1.81
N PRO A 242 -5.13 16.81 -2.63
CA PRO A 242 -5.00 16.97 -4.07
C PRO A 242 -4.22 18.24 -4.40
N TYR A 243 -3.13 18.09 -5.15
CA TYR A 243 -2.51 19.23 -5.82
C TYR A 243 -3.24 19.45 -7.14
N ALA A 244 -3.93 20.58 -7.30
CA ALA A 244 -4.79 20.89 -8.44
C ALA A 244 -4.05 20.93 -9.81
N HIS A 245 -2.73 20.76 -9.82
CA HIS A 245 -1.88 20.89 -11.02
C HIS A 245 -1.03 19.66 -11.34
N LEU A 246 -1.17 18.55 -10.60
CA LEU A 246 -0.34 17.35 -10.83
C LEU A 246 -1.11 16.14 -11.38
N LEU A 247 -2.42 16.26 -11.62
CA LEU A 247 -3.26 15.26 -12.27
C LEU A 247 -4.39 15.91 -13.07
#